data_AF-A0A958YLR1-F1
#
_entry.id   AF-A0A958YLR1-F1
#
_cell.length_a   1.000
_cell.length_b   1.000
_cell.length_c   1.000
_cell.angle_alpha   90.00
_cell.angle_beta   90.00
_cell.angle_gamma   90.00
#
_symmetry.space_group_name_H-M   'P 1'
#
loop_
_entity.id
_entity.type
_entity.pdbx_description
1 polymer ?
#
loop_
_entity_poly.entity_id
_entity_poly.type
_entity_poly.pdbx_seq_one_letter_code
_entity_poly.pdbx_strand_id
1 'polypeptide(L)' 'MDNSKTFEKLKSILNQFELNLSVLHDKADNYYLNTPTTESNKKAEFFGAVQIKKSYIAFHLMPIYYYPNLLDNTSQELKN' A
#
# COMPACT_ATOMS: atom_id res chain seq x y z
N MET A 1 16.66 13.07 0.63
CA MET A 1 16.07 12.08 1.56
C MET A 1 16.64 10.73 1.22
N ASP A 2 16.96 9.91 2.23
CA ASP A 2 17.38 8.54 2.00
C ASP A 2 16.15 7.70 1.62
N ASN A 3 16.10 7.23 0.37
CA ASN A 3 14.97 6.47 -0.14
C ASN A 3 14.70 5.21 0.67
N SER A 4 15.74 4.60 1.24
CA SER A 4 15.61 3.42 2.11
C SER A 4 14.83 3.76 3.39
N LYS A 5 15.17 4.88 4.05
CA LYS A 5 14.46 5.32 5.27
C LYS A 5 13.00 5.66 5.02
N THR A 6 12.70 6.32 3.89
CA THR A 6 11.30 6.63 3.55
C THR A 6 10.54 5.35 3.17
N PHE A 7 11.17 4.43 2.45
CA PHE A 7 10.59 3.13 2.12
C PHE A 7 10.20 2.37 3.39
N GLU A 8 11.11 2.23 4.36
CA GLU A 8 10.84 1.50 5.61
C GLU A 8 9.72 2.14 6.43
N LYS A 9 9.66 3.48 6.46
CA LYS A 9 8.55 4.19 7.13
C LYS A 9 7.20 3.95 6.47
N LEU A 10 7.14 3.91 5.14
CA LEU A 10 5.89 3.64 4.43
C LEU A 10 5.52 2.16 4.51
N LYS A 11 6.51 1.26 4.44
CA LYS A 11 6.33 -0.19 4.63
C LYS A 11 5.73 -0.48 6.01
N SER A 12 6.19 0.20 7.07
CA SER A 12 5.67 -0.02 8.42
C SER A 12 4.20 0.39 8.60
N ILE A 13 3.67 1.28 7.75
CA ILE A 13 2.23 1.58 7.72
C ILE A 13 1.45 0.39 7.19
N LEU A 14 1.89 -0.20 6.08
CA LEU A 14 1.22 -1.37 5.49
C LEU A 14 1.40 -2.64 6.34
N ASN A 15 2.59 -2.84 6.91
CA ASN A 15 2.94 -4.02 7.70
C ASN A 15 1.98 -4.27 8.88
N GLN A 16 1.43 -3.19 9.47
CA GLN A 16 0.42 -3.28 10.55
C GLN A 16 -0.84 -4.08 10.15
N PHE A 17 -1.10 -4.22 8.86
CA PHE A 17 -2.28 -4.90 8.33
C PHE A 17 -1.98 -6.30 7.78
N GLU A 18 -0.74 -6.79 7.90
CA GLU A 18 -0.33 -8.12 7.39
C GLU A 18 -1.19 -9.26 7.94
N LEU A 19 -1.64 -9.18 9.18
CA LEU A 19 -2.47 -10.22 9.80
C LEU A 19 -3.82 -10.43 9.10
N ASN A 20 -4.35 -9.40 8.45
CA ASN A 20 -5.64 -9.43 7.77
C ASN A 20 -5.51 -9.44 6.24
N LEU A 21 -4.27 -9.40 5.73
CA LEU A 21 -3.94 -9.30 4.32
C LEU A 21 -2.92 -10.38 3.96
N SER A 22 -2.45 -10.39 2.72
CA SER A 22 -1.46 -11.35 2.25
C SER A 22 -0.26 -10.61 1.65
N VAL A 23 0.92 -10.86 2.20
CA VAL A 23 2.19 -10.35 1.66
C VAL A 23 2.47 -11.06 0.34
N LEU A 24 2.44 -10.30 -0.75
CA LEU A 24 2.76 -10.81 -2.08
C LEU A 24 4.24 -10.61 -2.43
N HIS A 25 4.81 -9.47 -2.00
CA HIS A 25 6.21 -9.14 -2.16
C HIS A 25 6.74 -8.55 -0.86
N ASP A 26 7.90 -9.04 -0.43
CA ASP A 26 8.70 -8.42 0.62
C ASP A 26 10.17 -8.42 0.19
N LYS A 27 10.59 -7.29 -0.39
CA LYS A 27 11.96 -7.04 -0.86
C LYS A 27 12.40 -5.66 -0.39
N ALA A 28 13.70 -5.42 -0.39
CA ALA A 28 14.30 -4.16 0.03
C ALA A 28 13.83 -2.92 -0.77
N ASP A 29 13.26 -3.13 -1.95
CA ASP A 29 12.78 -2.07 -2.84
C ASP A 29 11.29 -2.16 -3.18
N ASN A 30 10.59 -3.19 -2.69
CA ASN A 30 9.28 -3.58 -3.22
C ASN A 30 8.47 -4.39 -2.20
N TYR A 31 7.40 -3.81 -1.66
CA TYR A 31 6.55 -4.43 -0.63
C TYR A 31 5.05 -4.30 -0.95
N TYR A 32 4.30 -5.41 -1.00
CA TYR A 32 2.93 -5.49 -1.55
C TYR A 32 2.03 -6.31 -0.66
N LEU A 33 0.81 -5.81 -0.46
CA LEU A 33 -0.27 -6.52 0.19
C LEU A 33 -1.44 -6.72 -0.78
N ASN A 34 -2.00 -7.91 -0.73
CA ASN A 34 -3.28 -8.22 -1.35
C ASN A 34 -4.34 -8.52 -0.28
N THR A 35 -5.61 -8.36 -0.65
CA THR A 35 -6.72 -8.88 0.15
C THR A 35 -6.66 -10.41 0.22
N PRO A 36 -7.22 -11.04 1.25
CA PRO A 36 -7.46 -12.48 1.24
C PRO A 36 -8.38 -12.87 0.07
N THR A 37 -8.23 -14.10 -0.42
CA THR A 37 -9.22 -14.70 -1.31
C THR A 37 -10.41 -15.17 -0.46
N THR A 38 -11.60 -14.76 -0.85
CA THR A 38 -12.88 -15.20 -0.28
C THR A 38 -13.72 -15.86 -1.35
N GLU A 39 -14.78 -16.57 -0.96
CA GLU A 39 -15.74 -17.11 -1.93
C GLU A 39 -16.41 -16.01 -2.77
N SER A 40 -16.56 -14.80 -2.21
CA SER A 40 -17.20 -13.67 -2.87
C SER A 40 -16.31 -12.98 -3.91
N ASN A 41 -15.00 -12.83 -3.67
CA ASN A 41 -14.09 -12.16 -4.61
C ASN A 41 -13.42 -13.11 -5.61
N LYS A 42 -13.41 -14.42 -5.34
CA LYS A 42 -12.81 -15.51 -6.15
C LYS A 42 -11.30 -15.38 -6.42
N LYS A 43 -10.71 -14.20 -6.24
CA LYS A 43 -9.29 -13.90 -6.37
C LYS A 43 -8.90 -12.82 -5.36
N ALA A 44 -7.69 -12.94 -4.81
CA ALA A 44 -7.05 -11.88 -4.06
C ALA A 44 -6.90 -10.62 -4.91
N GLU A 45 -7.26 -9.47 -4.35
CA GLU A 45 -7.17 -8.17 -5.01
C GLU A 45 -5.99 -7.38 -4.46
N PHE A 46 -5.44 -6.48 -5.28
CA PHE A 46 -4.38 -5.60 -4.83
C PHE A 46 -4.90 -4.64 -3.75
N PHE A 47 -4.26 -4.60 -2.58
CA PHE A 47 -4.64 -3.70 -1.49
C PHE A 47 -3.73 -2.47 -1.46
N GLY A 48 -2.42 -2.66 -1.46
CA GLY A 48 -1.47 -1.55 -1.42
C GLY A 48 -0.03 -1.98 -1.59
N ALA A 49 0.84 -1.02 -1.89
CA ALA A 49 2.27 -1.27 -2.05
C ALA A 49 3.15 -0.05 -1.74
N VAL A 50 4.40 -0.34 -1.40
CA VAL A 50 5.51 0.64 -1.38
C VAL A 50 6.59 0.16 -2.34
N GLN A 51 7.10 1.04 -3.20
CA GLN A 51 8.09 0.68 -4.21
C GLN A 51 9.11 1.80 -4.38
N ILE A 52 10.40 1.48 -4.31
CA ILE A 52 11.47 2.41 -4.67
C ILE A 52 11.54 2.46 -6.21
N LYS A 53 11.35 3.66 -6.78
CA LYS A 53 11.53 3.94 -8.21
C LYS A 53 12.75 4.83 -8.42
N LYS A 54 13.12 5.05 -9.69
CA LYS A 54 14.33 5.82 -10.06
C LYS A 54 14.38 7.23 -9.44
N SER A 55 13.26 7.93 -9.39
CA SER A 55 13.18 9.32 -8.93
C SER A 55 12.21 9.57 -7.77
N TYR A 56 11.46 8.56 -7.35
CA TYR A 56 10.45 8.69 -6.30
C TYR A 56 10.18 7.35 -5.61
N ILE A 57 9.40 7.37 -4.54
CA ILE A 57 8.86 6.17 -3.90
C ILE A 57 7.37 6.14 -4.21
N ALA A 58 6.91 5.08 -4.86
CA ALA A 58 5.50 4.88 -5.13
C ALA A 58 4.83 4.32 -3.88
N PHE A 59 3.79 5.00 -3.40
CA PHE A 59 2.91 4.51 -2.35
C PHE A 59 1.50 4.34 -2.93
N HIS A 60 1.04 3.10 -3.03
CA HIS A 60 -0.24 2.76 -3.61
C HIS A 60 -1.21 2.31 -2.52
N LEU A 61 -2.42 2.85 -2.56
CA LEU A 61 -3.52 2.44 -1.68
C LEU A 61 -4.77 2.24 -2.55
N MET A 62 -5.08 0.99 -2.87
CA MET A 62 -6.20 0.65 -3.74
C MET A 62 -7.59 0.95 -3.14
N PRO A 63 -7.84 0.81 -1.82
CA PRO A 63 -9.15 1.10 -1.22
C PRO A 63 -9.73 2.49 -1.52
N ILE A 64 -8.89 3.50 -1.76
CA ILE A 64 -9.38 4.87 -2.05
C ILE A 64 -10.16 4.94 -3.37
N TYR A 65 -9.89 4.03 -4.31
CA TYR A 65 -10.61 3.97 -5.59
C TYR A 65 -12.02 3.40 -5.43
N TYR A 66 -12.21 2.49 -4.46
CA TYR A 66 -13.51 1.89 -4.15
C TYR A 66 -14.31 2.70 -3.13
N TYR A 67 -13.61 3.38 -2.23
CA TYR A 67 -14.18 4.16 -1.12
C TYR A 67 -13.58 5.58 -1.14
N PRO A 68 -14.02 6.47 -2.06
CA PRO A 68 -13.43 7.81 -2.21
C PRO A 68 -13.54 8.68 -0.95
N ASN A 69 -14.55 8.43 -0.11
CA ASN A 69 -14.75 9.09 1.18
C ASN A 69 -13.60 8.85 2.18
N LEU A 70 -12.73 7.85 1.95
CA LEU A 70 -11.50 7.68 2.74
C LEU A 70 -10.55 8.89 2.61
N LEU A 71 -10.71 9.69 1.55
CA LEU A 71 -9.94 10.92 1.37
C LEU A 71 -10.50 12.10 2.16
N ASP A 72 -11.72 12.05 2.72
CA ASP A 72 -12.35 13.24 3.32
C ASP A 72 -11.47 13.87 4.41
N ASN A 73 -10.83 13.03 5.23
CA ASN A 73 -9.98 13.43 6.35
C ASN A 73 -8.47 13.43 6.04
N THR A 74 -8.06 13.25 4.77
CA THR A 74 -6.64 13.36 4.38
C THR A 74 -6.25 14.82 4.13
N SER A 75 -4.97 15.13 4.29
CA SER A 75 -4.47 16.49 4.03
C SER A 75 -4.58 16.83 2.55
N GLN A 76 -4.67 18.13 2.22
CA GLN A 76 -4.85 18.56 0.83
C GLN A 76 -3.65 18.16 -0.04
N GLU A 77 -2.45 18.09 0.54
CA GLU A 77 -1.22 17.69 -0.15
C GLU A 77 -1.22 16.21 -0.58
N LEU A 78 -2.04 15.36 0.06
CA LEU A 78 -2.16 13.94 -0.27
C LEU A 78 -3.29 13.64 -1.26
N LYS A 79 -4.07 14.66 -1.65
CA LYS A 79 -5.20 14.54 -2.59
C LYS A 79 -4.84 14.90 -4.03
N ASN A 80 -3.65 15.44 -4.25
CA ASN A 80 -3.18 16.05 -5.50
C ASN A 80 -1.98 15.29 -6.08
#